data_AF-A0A3D1LEU7-F1
#
_entry.id   AF-A0A3D1LEU7-F1
#
_cell.length_a   1.000
_cell.length_b   1.000
_cell.length_c   1.000
_cell.angle_alpha   90.00
_cell.angle_beta   90.00
_cell.angle_gamma   90.00
#
_symmetry.space_group_name_H-M   'P 1'
#
loop_
_entity.id
_entity.type
_entity.pdbx_description
1 polymer ?
#
loop_
_entity_poly.entity_id
_entity_poly.type
_entity_poly.pdbx_seq_one_letter_code
_entity_poly.pdbx_strand_id
1 'polypeptide(L)' 'MLSLNDAMLKKRQEPAFAAPWDALEPEEQIVRAIIEGREENHLTQEQLADVTGIHQTNISKLESGT' A
#
# COMPACT_ATOMS: atom_id res chain seq x y z
N MET A 1 -4.96 25.92 -8.93
CA MET A 1 -4.96 24.53 -9.46
C MET A 1 -5.26 23.63 -8.27
N LEU A 2 -6.23 22.71 -8.37
CA LEU A 2 -6.51 21.80 -7.25
C LEU A 2 -5.39 20.76 -7.16
N SER A 3 -4.82 20.52 -5.98
CA SER A 3 -3.85 19.42 -5.80
C SER A 3 -4.59 18.08 -5.67
N LEU A 4 -3.86 16.97 -5.85
CA LEU A 4 -4.40 15.63 -5.60
C LEU A 4 -4.91 15.49 -4.16
N ASN A 5 -4.20 16.06 -3.19
CA ASN A 5 -4.59 16.06 -1.78
C ASN A 5 -5.91 16.82 -1.58
N ASP A 6 -6.06 17.99 -2.19
CA ASP A 6 -7.30 18.77 -2.11
C ASP A 6 -8.49 18.03 -2.76
N ALA A 7 -8.25 17.33 -3.86
CA ALA A 7 -9.27 16.53 -4.54
C ALA A 7 -9.70 15.32 -3.68
N MET A 8 -8.75 14.63 -3.07
CA MET A 8 -9.00 13.49 -2.18
C MET A 8 -9.75 13.90 -0.92
N LEU A 9 -9.37 15.03 -0.30
CA LEU A 9 -10.07 15.57 0.88
C LEU A 9 -11.54 15.86 0.57
N LYS A 10 -11.84 16.41 -0.62
CA LYS A 10 -13.23 16.62 -1.05
C LYS A 10 -13.95 15.30 -1.30
N LYS A 11 -13.31 14.33 -1.96
CA LYS A 11 -13.92 13.03 -2.26
C LYS A 11 -14.24 12.21 -1.02
N ARG A 12 -13.40 12.27 0.01
CA ARG A 12 -13.65 11.63 1.31
C ARG A 12 -14.83 12.22 2.10
N GLN A 13 -15.38 13.37 1.69
CA GLN A 13 -16.63 13.88 2.28
C GLN A 13 -17.87 13.18 1.71
N GLU A 14 -17.76 12.50 0.57
CA GLU A 14 -18.85 11.74 -0.04
C GLU A 14 -18.96 10.36 0.64
N PRO A 15 -20.04 10.04 1.39
CA PRO A 15 -20.11 8.78 2.15
C PRO A 15 -20.01 7.53 1.27
N ALA A 16 -20.51 7.60 0.04
CA ALA A 16 -20.44 6.53 -0.94
C ALA A 16 -19.00 6.22 -1.40
N PHE A 17 -18.08 7.17 -1.25
CA PHE A 17 -16.66 7.00 -1.51
C PHE A 17 -15.89 6.66 -0.22
N ALA A 18 -16.19 7.37 0.87
CA ALA A 18 -15.48 7.22 2.15
C ALA A 18 -15.66 5.83 2.75
N ALA A 19 -16.87 5.29 2.78
CA ALA A 19 -17.13 3.98 3.41
C ALA A 19 -16.33 2.82 2.78
N PRO A 20 -16.33 2.61 1.44
CA PRO A 20 -15.51 1.58 0.84
C PRO A 20 -14.01 1.92 0.89
N TRP A 21 -13.63 3.20 0.89
CA TRP A 21 -12.23 3.61 1.04
C TRP A 21 -11.68 3.21 2.42
N ASP A 22 -12.40 3.58 3.49
CA ASP A 22 -12.00 3.31 4.87
C ASP A 22 -12.01 1.80 5.17
N ALA A 23 -12.86 1.03 4.47
CA ALA A 23 -12.88 -0.43 4.59
C ALA A 23 -11.61 -1.10 4.05
N LEU A 24 -10.83 -0.44 3.18
CA LEU A 24 -9.56 -0.95 2.65
C LEU A 24 -8.34 -0.57 3.52
N GLU A 25 -8.49 0.41 4.42
CA GLU A 25 -7.38 0.89 5.25
C GLU A 25 -6.66 -0.21 6.06
N PRO A 26 -7.33 -1.25 6.61
CA PRO A 26 -6.64 -2.34 7.30
C PRO A 26 -5.62 -3.07 6.41
N GLU A 27 -6.03 -3.44 5.20
CA GLU A 27 -5.18 -4.10 4.22
C GLU A 27 -4.05 -3.19 3.75
N GLU A 28 -4.36 -1.92 3.44
CA GLU A 28 -3.38 -0.91 3.02
C GLU A 28 -2.31 -0.66 4.10
N GLN A 29 -2.68 -0.69 5.39
CA GLN A 29 -1.72 -0.56 6.49
C GLN A 29 -0.73 -1.71 6.53
N ILE A 30 -1.18 -2.95 6.28
CA ILE A 30 -0.31 -4.13 6.25
C ILE A 30 0.67 -4.03 5.07
N VAL A 31 0.17 -3.69 3.88
CA VAL A 31 0.99 -3.54 2.68
C VAL A 31 2.05 -2.45 2.88
N ARG A 32 1.65 -1.29 3.42
CA ARG A 32 2.57 -0.19 3.72
C ARG A 32 3.64 -0.58 4.74
N ALA A 33 3.27 -1.28 5.82
CA ALA A 33 4.22 -1.76 6.82
C ALA A 33 5.27 -2.73 6.23
N ILE A 34 4.86 -3.59 5.28
CA ILE A 34 5.80 -4.49 4.57
C ILE A 34 6.79 -3.69 3.72
N ILE A 35 6.30 -2.70 2.95
CA ILE A 35 7.12 -1.85 2.08
C ILE A 35 8.10 -1.03 2.92
N GLU A 36 7.61 -0.34 3.94
CA GLU A 36 8.42 0.48 4.85
C GLU A 36 9.47 -0.38 5.54
N GLY A 37 9.07 -1.53 6.10
CA GLY A 37 10.01 -2.46 6.73
C GLY A 37 11.08 -2.97 5.75
N ARG A 38 10.74 -3.22 4.48
CA ARG A 38 11.72 -3.60 3.45
C ARG A 38 12.75 -2.50 3.22
N GLU A 39 12.29 -1.26 3.06
CA GLU A 39 13.12 -0.10 2.78
C GLU A 39 14.02 0.27 3.97
N GLU A 40 13.48 0.27 5.18
CA GLU A 40 14.21 0.52 6.43
C GLU A 40 15.33 -0.50 6.66
N ASN A 41 15.13 -1.75 6.24
CA ASN A 41 16.14 -2.80 6.33
C ASN A 41 17.03 -2.89 5.06
N HIS A 42 16.86 -1.96 4.11
CA HIS A 42 17.62 -1.93 2.85
C HIS A 42 17.58 -3.24 2.04
N LEU A 43 16.46 -3.94 2.09
CA LEU A 43 16.28 -5.22 1.39
C LEU A 43 15.81 -4.98 -0.05
N THR A 44 16.35 -5.77 -0.98
CA THR A 44 15.73 -5.93 -2.30
C THR A 44 14.45 -6.77 -2.17
N GLN A 45 13.58 -6.74 -3.19
CA GLN A 45 12.41 -7.63 -3.23
C GLN A 45 12.80 -9.11 -3.23
N GLU A 46 13.96 -9.46 -3.81
CA GLU A 46 14.51 -10.83 -3.78
C GLU A 46 14.89 -11.24 -2.35
N GLN A 47 15.59 -10.36 -1.63
CA GLN A 47 16.00 -10.63 -0.25
C GLN A 47 14.78 -10.72 0.69
N LEU A 48 13.75 -9.89 0.47
CA LEU A 48 12.50 -10.02 1.22
C LEU A 48 11.80 -11.35 0.91
N ALA A 49 11.84 -11.83 -0.33
CA ALA A 49 11.29 -13.13 -0.72
C ALA A 49 11.97 -14.27 0.05
N ASP A 50 13.30 -14.23 0.13
CA ASP A 50 14.08 -15.24 0.84
C ASP A 50 13.78 -15.27 2.35
N VAL A 51 13.63 -14.09 2.98
CA VAL A 51 13.36 -14.00 4.42
C VAL A 51 11.93 -14.41 4.78
N THR A 52 10.95 -14.08 3.92
CA THR A 52 9.53 -14.34 4.19
C THR A 52 9.04 -15.69 3.65
N GLY A 53 9.78 -16.30 2.72
CA GLY A 53 9.33 -17.47 1.98
C GLY A 53 8.24 -17.17 0.94
N ILE A 54 7.92 -15.90 0.71
CA ILE A 54 6.95 -15.45 -0.29
C ILE A 54 7.68 -15.31 -1.62
N HIS A 55 7.12 -15.85 -2.71
CA HIS A 55 7.70 -15.64 -4.04
C HIS A 55 7.86 -14.15 -4.37
N GLN A 56 9.03 -13.77 -4.91
CA GLN A 56 9.32 -12.38 -5.32
C GLN A 56 8.24 -11.78 -6.23
N THR A 57 7.65 -12.57 -7.14
CA THR A 57 6.55 -12.12 -8.00
C THR A 57 5.32 -11.70 -7.19
N ASN A 58 5.03 -12.37 -6.07
CA ASN A 58 3.93 -11.99 -5.19
C ASN A 58 4.25 -10.72 -4.39
N ILE A 59 5.51 -10.55 -3.97
CA ILE A 59 5.98 -9.29 -3.36
C ILE A 59 5.84 -8.14 -4.37
N SER A 60 6.27 -8.32 -5.62
CA SER A 60 6.13 -7.31 -6.66
C SER A 60 4.68 -6.87 -6.84
N LYS A 61 3.72 -7.82 -6.90
CA LYS A 61 2.29 -7.51 -6.98
C LYS A 61 1.77 -6.76 -5.76
N LEU A 62 2.24 -7.13 -4.57
CA LEU A 62 1.87 -6.47 -3.32
C LEU A 62 2.36 -5.02 -3.29
N GLU A 63 3.55 -4.74 -3.80
CA GLU A 63 4.12 -3.39 -3.80
C GLU A 63 3.60 -2.50 -4.94
N SER A 64 3.30 -3.07 -6.12
CA SER A 64 2.83 -2.31 -7.28
C SER A 64 1.31 -2.24 -7.40
N GLY A 65 0.58 -3.10 -6.68
CA GLY A 65 -0.88 -3.18 -6.75
C GLY A 65 -1.42 -3.75 -8.08
N THR A 66 -0.60 -4.47 -8.86
CA THR A 66 -0.93 -4.99 -10.21
C THR A 66 -0.56 -6.45 -10.38
#